data_AF-A0A068BCN0-F1
#
_entry.id   AF-A0A068BCN0-F1
#
_cell.length_a   1.000
_cell.length_b   1.000
_cell.length_c   1.000
_cell.angle_alpha   90.00
_cell.angle_beta   90.00
_cell.angle_gamma   90.00
#
_symmetry.space_group_name_H-M   'P 1'
#
loop_
_entity.id
_entity.type
_entity.pdbx_description
1 polymer ?
#
loop_
_entity_poly.entity_id
_entity_poly.type
_entity_poly.pdbx_seq_one_letter_code
_entity_poly.pdbx_strand_id
1 'polypeptide(L)'
;RFFVNFPSAKQHFSQFKHMEDPLEMEGSVQLRKHARRVMGAVNSVVENLGDPEKITTVLSIVGKSHALKHKVDPVYFKILTG
;
A
#
# COMPACT_ATOMS: atom_id res chain seq x y z
N ARG A 1 -6.31 7.42 -7.99
CA ARG A 1 -7.64 7.14 -7.38
C ARG A 1 -7.62 7.06 -5.85
N PHE A 2 -6.96 6.08 -5.21
CA PHE A 2 -7.01 5.91 -3.73
C PHE A 2 -6.69 7.20 -2.95
N PHE A 3 -5.54 7.83 -3.22
CA PHE A 3 -5.12 9.06 -2.52
C PHE A 3 -5.92 10.33 -2.88
N VAL A 4 -6.68 10.30 -3.97
CA VAL A 4 -7.60 11.39 -4.35
C VAL A 4 -8.90 11.26 -3.55
N ASN A 5 -9.43 10.04 -3.46
CA ASN A 5 -10.68 9.75 -2.75
C ASN A 5 -10.49 9.74 -1.22
N PHE A 6 -9.28 9.42 -0.74
CA PHE A 6 -8.93 9.33 0.68
C PHE A 6 -7.64 10.10 0.98
N PRO A 7 -7.67 11.45 0.98
CA PRO A 7 -6.47 12.27 1.13
C PRO A 7 -5.74 12.07 2.46
N SER A 8 -6.46 11.68 3.52
CA SER A 8 -5.88 11.40 4.85
C SER A 8 -4.83 10.29 4.80
N ALA A 9 -4.92 9.35 3.86
CA ALA A 9 -3.93 8.28 3.72
C ALA A 9 -2.55 8.81 3.29
N LYS A 10 -2.49 10.00 2.67
CA LYS A 10 -1.22 10.59 2.22
C LYS A 10 -0.30 10.97 3.39
N GLN A 11 -0.83 11.11 4.61
CA GLN A 11 -0.05 11.48 5.80
C GLN A 11 1.16 10.56 6.08
N HIS A 12 1.08 9.29 5.64
CA HIS A 12 2.13 8.30 5.80
C HIS A 12 3.27 8.43 4.77
N PHE A 13 3.16 9.38 3.82
CA PHE A 13 4.05 9.52 2.67
C PHE A 13 4.67 10.91 2.58
N SER A 14 5.88 11.05 3.10
CA SER A 14 6.57 12.34 3.22
C SER A 14 6.75 13.11 1.90
N GLN A 15 6.89 12.43 0.76
CA GLN A 15 7.22 13.08 -0.52
C GLN A 15 5.99 13.56 -1.30
N PHE A 16 4.78 13.09 -0.98
CA PHE A 16 3.57 13.49 -1.69
C PHE A 16 2.37 13.80 -0.79
N LYS A 17 2.56 13.86 0.55
CA LYS A 17 1.50 14.17 1.52
C LYS A 17 0.71 15.45 1.20
N HIS A 18 1.35 16.44 0.59
CA HIS A 18 0.77 17.74 0.27
C HIS A 18 0.33 17.88 -1.19
N MET A 19 0.63 16.91 -2.06
CA MET A 19 0.25 16.98 -3.47
C MET A 19 -1.26 16.76 -3.60
N GLU A 20 -1.94 17.67 -4.28
CA GLU A 20 -3.39 17.59 -4.53
C GLU A 20 -3.70 17.20 -5.97
N ASP A 21 -2.90 17.70 -6.92
CA ASP A 21 -3.05 17.36 -8.32
C ASP A 21 -2.69 15.88 -8.58
N PRO A 22 -3.60 15.07 -9.15
CA PRO A 22 -3.33 13.67 -9.43
C PRO A 22 -2.14 13.45 -10.37
N LEU A 23 -1.96 14.30 -11.39
CA LEU A 23 -0.89 14.14 -12.38
C LEU A 23 0.49 14.41 -11.76
N GLU A 24 0.60 15.45 -10.93
CA GLU A 24 1.78 15.71 -10.11
C GLU A 24 2.10 14.51 -9.20
N MET A 25 1.08 13.99 -8.51
CA MET A 25 1.23 12.88 -7.58
C MET A 25 1.74 11.61 -8.27
N GLU A 26 1.25 11.30 -9.48
CA GLU A 26 1.71 10.18 -10.30
C GLU A 26 3.20 10.26 -10.67
N GLY A 27 3.74 11.47 -10.77
CA GLY A 27 5.18 11.73 -10.95
C GLY A 27 6.04 11.35 -9.74
N SER A 28 5.45 11.26 -8.54
CA SER A 28 6.18 10.99 -7.30
C SER A 28 6.97 9.67 -7.34
N VAL A 29 8.27 9.74 -7.06
CA VAL A 29 9.13 8.55 -6.97
C VAL A 29 8.69 7.65 -5.82
N GLN A 30 8.35 8.22 -4.66
CA GLN A 30 7.87 7.46 -3.51
C GLN A 30 6.56 6.74 -3.82
N LEU A 31 5.61 7.41 -4.47
CA LEU A 31 4.35 6.78 -4.88
C LEU A 31 4.61 5.60 -5.81
N ARG A 32 5.35 5.80 -6.90
CA ARG A 32 5.64 4.75 -7.89
C ARG A 32 6.37 3.56 -7.28
N LYS A 33 7.34 3.80 -6.38
CA LYS A 33 8.04 2.72 -5.66
C LYS A 33 7.08 1.95 -4.74
N HIS A 34 6.19 2.63 -4.04
CA HIS A 34 5.23 1.98 -3.17
C HIS A 34 4.18 1.18 -3.96
N ALA A 35 3.64 1.74 -5.05
CA ALA A 35 2.72 1.06 -5.94
C ALA A 35 3.30 -0.25 -6.49
N ARG A 36 4.57 -0.26 -6.92
CA ARG A 36 5.27 -1.50 -7.32
C ARG A 36 5.35 -2.53 -6.21
N ARG A 37 5.60 -2.11 -4.96
CA ARG A 37 5.65 -3.03 -3.80
C ARG A 37 4.28 -3.64 -3.50
N VAL A 38 3.21 -2.84 -3.59
CA VAL A 38 1.83 -3.32 -3.44
C VAL A 38 1.54 -4.38 -4.50
N MET A 39 1.78 -4.08 -5.77
CA MET A 39 1.53 -5.04 -6.86
C MET A 39 2.42 -6.28 -6.75
N GLY A 40 3.67 -6.14 -6.29
CA GLY A 40 4.55 -7.28 -6.02
C GLY A 40 4.01 -8.20 -4.93
N ALA A 41 3.53 -7.65 -3.81
CA ALA A 41 2.92 -8.45 -2.74
C ALA A 41 1.62 -9.14 -3.20
N VAL A 42 0.78 -8.45 -3.97
CA VAL A 42 -0.43 -9.03 -4.57
C VAL A 42 -0.05 -10.18 -5.51
N ASN A 43 0.93 -9.97 -6.39
CA ASN A 43 1.42 -11.01 -7.30
C ASN A 43 1.94 -12.23 -6.54
N SER A 44 2.73 -12.03 -5.48
CA SER A 44 3.21 -13.14 -4.64
C SER A 44 2.08 -13.92 -3.98
N VAL A 45 0.98 -13.27 -3.57
CA VAL A 45 -0.20 -14.00 -3.04
C VAL A 45 -0.87 -14.81 -4.16
N VAL A 46 -1.06 -14.22 -5.34
CA VAL A 46 -1.70 -14.89 -6.49
C VAL A 46 -0.88 -16.09 -6.96
N GLU A 47 0.44 -15.97 -7.05
CA GLU A 47 1.35 -17.07 -7.43
C GLU A 47 1.34 -18.23 -6.43
N ASN A 48 0.99 -17.97 -5.17
CA ASN A 48 1.04 -18.95 -4.08
C ASN A 48 -0.36 -19.35 -3.58
N LEU A 49 -1.42 -19.20 -4.37
CA LEU A 49 -2.80 -19.56 -3.96
C LEU A 49 -2.96 -21.01 -3.49
N GLY A 50 -2.10 -21.92 -3.97
CA GLY A 50 -2.06 -23.33 -3.55
C GLY A 50 -1.19 -23.60 -2.31
N ASP A 51 -0.57 -22.58 -1.71
CA ASP A 51 0.37 -22.69 -0.60
C ASP A 51 -0.02 -21.70 0.53
N PRO A 52 -0.93 -22.12 1.44
CA PRO A 52 -1.44 -21.25 2.50
C PRO A 52 -0.35 -20.73 3.45
N GLU A 53 0.74 -21.47 3.66
CA GLU A 53 1.84 -21.05 4.53
C GLU A 53 2.61 -19.88 3.93
N LYS A 54 2.87 -19.91 2.62
CA LYS A 54 3.49 -18.77 1.91
C LYS A 54 2.58 -17.55 1.88
N ILE A 55 1.28 -17.74 1.64
CA ILE A 55 0.30 -16.64 1.71
C ILE A 55 0.35 -16.00 3.10
N THR A 56 0.27 -16.82 4.16
CA THR A 56 0.32 -16.36 5.55
C THR A 56 1.61 -15.60 5.84
N THR A 57 2.73 -16.08 5.32
CA THR A 57 4.04 -15.41 5.47
C THR A 57 4.06 -14.04 4.82
N VAL A 58 3.63 -13.92 3.56
CA VAL A 58 3.57 -12.64 2.82
C VAL A 58 2.68 -11.65 3.55
N LEU A 59 1.45 -12.06 3.91
CA LEU A 59 0.50 -11.20 4.60
C LEU A 59 0.99 -10.80 6.00
N SER A 60 1.66 -11.70 6.73
CA SER A 60 2.23 -11.40 8.05
C SER A 60 3.33 -10.35 7.99
N ILE A 61 4.21 -10.41 6.98
CA ILE A 61 5.28 -9.42 6.79
C ILE A 61 4.67 -8.05 6.47
N VAL A 62 3.71 -8.01 5.54
CA VAL A 62 3.00 -6.77 5.17
C VAL A 62 2.30 -6.19 6.39
N GLY A 63 1.50 -6.98 7.11
CA GLY A 63 0.76 -6.53 8.29
C GLY A 63 1.67 -6.00 9.40
N LYS A 64 2.72 -6.76 9.78
CA LYS A 64 3.67 -6.34 10.83
C LYS A 64 4.37 -5.03 10.48
N SER A 65 4.84 -4.86 9.25
CA SER A 65 5.51 -3.62 8.84
C SER A 65 4.56 -2.42 8.87
N HIS A 66 3.33 -2.59 8.39
CA HIS A 66 2.36 -1.49 8.36
C HIS A 66 1.88 -1.11 9.76
N ALA A 67 1.68 -2.07 10.66
CA ALA A 67 1.27 -1.82 12.04
C ALA A 67 2.39 -1.19 12.88
N LEU A 68 3.57 -1.81 12.90
CA LEU A 68 4.63 -1.45 13.86
C LEU A 68 5.54 -0.32 13.36
N LYS A 69 5.94 -0.38 12.08
CA LYS A 69 6.92 0.56 11.51
C LYS A 69 6.25 1.78 10.91
N HIS A 70 5.20 1.57 10.11
CA HIS A 70 4.54 2.66 9.37
C HIS A 70 3.34 3.25 10.09
N LYS A 71 2.84 2.56 11.14
CA LYS A 71 1.69 2.98 11.96
C LYS A 71 0.48 3.36 11.11
N VAL A 72 0.19 2.52 10.11
CA VAL A 72 -0.92 2.73 9.17
C VAL A 72 -2.19 2.16 9.79
N ASP A 73 -3.27 2.96 9.78
CA ASP A 73 -4.58 2.49 10.23
C ASP A 73 -5.07 1.34 9.31
N PRO A 74 -5.46 0.19 9.87
CA PRO A 74 -5.95 -0.94 9.09
C PRO A 74 -7.17 -0.63 8.21
N VAL A 75 -7.95 0.43 8.52
CA VAL A 75 -9.08 0.88 7.69
C VAL A 75 -8.67 1.15 6.23
N TYR A 76 -7.43 1.62 6.00
CA TYR A 76 -6.93 1.91 4.66
C TYR A 76 -6.74 0.64 3.81
N PHE A 77 -6.49 -0.52 4.41
CA PHE A 77 -6.47 -1.79 3.67
C PHE A 77 -7.87 -2.17 3.17
N LYS A 78 -8.89 -2.00 4.02
CA LYS A 78 -10.29 -2.25 3.65
C LYS A 78 -10.74 -1.32 2.52
N ILE A 79 -10.44 -0.03 2.65
CA ILE A 79 -10.76 0.99 1.64
C ILE A 79 -10.04 0.70 0.30
N LEU A 80 -8.80 0.19 0.35
CA LEU A 80 -8.05 -0.13 -0.86
C LEU A 80 -8.69 -1.28 -1.67
N THR A 81 -9.33 -2.24 -1.00
CA THR A 81 -9.91 -3.44 -1.63
C THR A 81 -11.35 -3.27 -2.14
N GLY A 82 -12.05 -2.20 -1.76
CA GLY A 82 -13.45 -1.95 -2.14
C GLY A 82 -14.34 -1.71 -0.92
#